data_AF-A0A960UH58-F1
#
_entry.id   AF-A0A960UH58-F1
#
_cell.length_a   1.000
_cell.length_b   1.000
_cell.length_c   1.000
_cell.angle_alpha   90.00
_cell.angle_beta   90.00
_cell.angle_gamma   90.00
#
_symmetry.space_group_name_H-M   'P 1'
#
loop_
_entity.id
_entity.type
_entity.pdbx_description
1 polymer ?
#
loop_
_entity_poly.entity_id
_entity_poly.type
_entity_poly.pdbx_seq_one_letter_code
_entity_poly.pdbx_strand_id
1 'polypeptide(L)'
;QLRVWEQVKRAERDAEGAPPGLLKPLPRSLGALARSHRYQEKAAGVGFDWDGPAGVLEKLDEELAELRRELAALPADVPAGTASPSARYRGQLDPAGLARASDELGDVLFVLANLARWLGLDAEAVAEQANAKFLRRFAAMEAGLAAAGTSLEDADLARMEAEWQRVKGRERGD
;
A
#
# COMPACT_ATOMS: atom_id res chain seq x y z
N GLN A 1 -30.71 13.04 -22.72
CA GLN A 1 -30.88 12.16 -21.55
C GLN A 1 -29.98 12.52 -20.35
N LEU A 2 -28.84 13.23 -20.52
CA LEU A 2 -27.97 13.67 -19.40
C LEU A 2 -28.59 14.72 -18.44
N ARG A 3 -29.47 15.60 -18.92
CA ARG A 3 -30.03 16.71 -18.11
C ARG A 3 -30.98 16.27 -16.99
N VAL A 4 -31.64 15.12 -17.14
CA VAL A 4 -32.58 14.60 -16.12
C VAL A 4 -31.80 13.93 -14.98
N TRP A 5 -30.70 13.23 -15.30
CA TRP A 5 -29.84 12.58 -14.31
C TRP A 5 -29.07 13.58 -13.45
N GLU A 6 -28.59 14.68 -14.04
CA GLU A 6 -27.98 15.80 -13.31
C GLU A 6 -28.95 16.49 -12.34
N GLN A 7 -30.23 16.62 -12.69
CA GLN A 7 -31.25 17.20 -11.81
C GLN A 7 -31.58 16.28 -10.63
N VAL A 8 -31.67 14.97 -10.86
CA VAL A 8 -31.87 13.96 -9.80
C VAL A 8 -30.68 13.96 -8.83
N LYS A 9 -29.44 13.97 -9.36
CA LYS A 9 -28.22 14.05 -8.55
C LYS A 9 -28.08 15.34 -7.77
N ARG A 10 -28.62 16.45 -8.28
CA ARG A 10 -28.67 17.74 -7.58
C ARG A 10 -29.68 17.73 -6.44
N ALA A 11 -30.86 17.15 -6.65
CA ALA A 11 -31.87 16.99 -5.60
C ALA A 11 -31.38 16.05 -4.47
N GLU A 12 -30.64 14.99 -4.80
CA GLU A 12 -30.00 14.11 -3.80
C GLU A 12 -28.94 14.84 -2.95
N ARG A 13 -28.18 15.77 -3.56
CA ARG A 13 -27.16 16.58 -2.84
C ARG A 13 -27.75 17.51 -1.80
N ASP A 14 -28.91 18.09 -2.10
CA ASP A 14 -29.57 19.04 -1.20
C ASP A 14 -30.23 18.32 -0.02
N ALA A 15 -30.50 17.01 -0.13
CA ALA A 15 -31.08 16.17 0.91
C ALA A 15 -30.07 15.59 1.91
N GLU A 16 -28.81 15.37 1.51
CA GLU A 16 -27.81 14.63 2.31
C GLU A 16 -26.81 15.52 3.10
N GLY A 17 -26.88 16.85 2.98
CA GLY A 17 -25.97 17.74 3.72
C GLY A 17 -24.48 17.52 3.43
N ALA A 18 -24.16 16.85 2.31
CA ALA A 18 -22.79 16.59 1.90
C ALA A 18 -22.07 17.91 1.57
N PRO A 19 -20.83 18.12 2.07
CA PRO A 19 -20.09 19.34 1.78
C PRO A 19 -19.96 19.53 0.25
N PRO A 20 -20.06 20.77 -0.26
CA PRO A 20 -19.93 21.04 -1.68
C PRO A 20 -18.51 20.69 -2.15
N GLY A 21 -18.39 19.87 -3.20
CA GLY A 21 -17.10 19.51 -3.78
C GLY A 21 -17.20 18.49 -4.91
N LEU A 22 -16.22 18.51 -5.82
CA LEU A 22 -16.10 17.55 -6.93
C LEU A 22 -15.95 16.10 -6.40
N LEU A 23 -15.17 15.93 -5.35
CA LEU A 23 -14.90 14.64 -4.73
C LEU A 23 -15.91 14.35 -3.61
N LYS A 24 -16.93 13.55 -3.94
CA LYS A 24 -17.79 12.95 -2.91
C LYS A 24 -17.07 11.80 -2.21
N PRO A 25 -17.16 11.68 -0.86
CA PRO A 25 -16.65 10.53 -0.13
C PRO A 25 -17.17 9.21 -0.69
N LEU A 26 -16.28 8.22 -0.79
CA LEU A 26 -16.63 6.88 -1.26
C LEU A 26 -16.91 5.94 -0.07
N PRO A 27 -17.78 4.93 -0.25
CA PRO A 27 -18.11 3.97 0.80
C PRO A 27 -16.87 3.26 1.33
N ARG A 28 -16.82 3.04 2.66
CA ARG A 28 -15.73 2.28 3.31
C ARG A 28 -15.69 0.80 2.90
N SER A 29 -16.78 0.28 2.34
CA SER A 29 -16.84 -1.09 1.79
C SER A 29 -15.97 -1.28 0.54
N LEU A 30 -15.62 -0.19 -0.16
CA LEU A 30 -14.60 -0.24 -1.21
C LEU A 30 -13.22 -0.23 -0.55
N GLY A 31 -12.28 -1.06 -1.01
CA GLY A 31 -10.89 -1.08 -0.53
C GLY A 31 -10.22 0.30 -0.58
N ALA A 32 -9.23 0.53 0.28
CA ALA A 32 -8.60 1.84 0.40
C ALA A 32 -7.83 2.25 -0.87
N LEU A 33 -7.20 1.29 -1.55
CA LEU A 33 -6.48 1.53 -2.79
C LEU A 33 -7.46 1.80 -3.93
N ALA A 34 -8.54 1.03 -4.01
CA ALA A 34 -9.62 1.28 -4.96
C ALA A 34 -10.31 2.65 -4.76
N ARG A 35 -10.50 3.10 -3.51
CA ARG A 35 -10.98 4.48 -3.24
C ARG A 35 -9.99 5.53 -3.73
N SER A 36 -8.70 5.35 -3.46
CA SER A 36 -7.64 6.27 -3.89
C SER A 36 -7.62 6.42 -5.41
N HIS A 37 -7.66 5.30 -6.13
CA HIS A 37 -7.75 5.25 -7.58
C HIS A 37 -8.94 6.08 -8.10
N ARG A 38 -10.14 5.86 -7.55
CA ARG A 38 -11.35 6.59 -7.96
C ARG A 38 -11.33 8.08 -7.63
N TYR A 39 -10.68 8.49 -6.54
CA TYR A 39 -10.50 9.91 -6.26
C TYR A 39 -9.61 10.57 -7.31
N GLN A 40 -8.53 9.89 -7.69
CA GLN A 40 -7.58 10.38 -8.69
C GLN A 40 -8.21 10.41 -10.10
N GLU A 41 -9.01 9.40 -10.49
CA GLU A 41 -9.78 9.43 -11.75
C GLU A 41 -10.73 10.63 -11.84
N LYS A 42 -11.42 10.96 -10.74
CA LYS A 42 -12.32 12.13 -10.70
C LYS A 42 -11.55 13.44 -10.82
N ALA A 43 -10.38 13.52 -10.19
CA ALA A 43 -9.53 14.71 -10.27
C ALA A 43 -8.95 14.88 -11.68
N ALA A 44 -8.48 13.79 -12.29
CA ALA A 44 -8.01 13.77 -13.67
C ALA A 44 -9.11 14.20 -14.66
N GLY A 45 -10.36 13.84 -14.40
CA GLY A 45 -11.52 14.24 -15.22
C GLY A 45 -11.75 15.76 -15.33
N VAL A 46 -11.16 16.57 -14.43
CA VAL A 46 -11.19 18.05 -14.52
C VAL A 46 -9.83 18.65 -14.91
N GLY A 47 -8.89 17.81 -15.36
CA GLY A 47 -7.55 18.22 -15.75
C GLY A 47 -6.55 18.33 -14.57
N PHE A 48 -6.92 17.85 -13.38
CA PHE A 48 -5.98 17.75 -12.25
C PHE A 48 -5.32 16.37 -12.27
N ASP A 49 -4.29 16.24 -13.11
CA ASP A 49 -3.49 15.03 -13.27
C ASP A 49 -2.02 15.39 -13.59
N TRP A 50 -1.15 14.40 -13.57
CA TRP A 50 0.25 14.52 -13.98
C TRP A 50 0.38 14.39 -15.52
N ASP A 51 1.53 14.78 -16.06
CA ASP A 51 1.81 14.62 -17.50
C ASP A 51 2.22 13.18 -17.87
N GLY A 52 2.53 12.35 -16.87
CA GLY A 52 2.95 10.96 -17.07
C GLY A 52 3.50 10.30 -15.81
N PRO A 53 3.89 9.01 -15.91
CA PRO A 53 4.39 8.23 -14.77
C PRO A 53 5.68 8.78 -14.17
N ALA A 54 6.49 9.51 -14.94
CA ALA A 54 7.71 10.14 -14.41
C ALA A 54 7.41 11.15 -13.29
N GLY A 55 6.41 12.02 -13.47
CA GLY A 55 6.01 12.97 -12.42
C GLY A 55 5.40 12.29 -11.19
N VAL A 56 4.80 11.11 -11.36
CA VAL A 56 4.32 10.30 -10.23
C VAL A 56 5.49 9.70 -9.45
N LEU A 57 6.55 9.26 -10.13
CA LEU A 57 7.77 8.75 -9.48
C LEU A 57 8.53 9.86 -8.75
N GLU A 58 8.61 11.06 -9.32
CA GLU A 58 9.18 12.24 -8.64
C GLU A 58 8.41 12.56 -7.36
N LYS A 59 7.06 12.52 -7.42
CA LYS A 59 6.23 12.71 -6.23
C LYS A 59 6.43 11.57 -5.22
N LEU A 60 6.60 10.33 -5.66
CA LEU A 60 6.90 9.20 -4.78
C LEU A 60 8.22 9.42 -4.02
N ASP A 61 9.24 9.92 -4.69
CA ASP A 61 10.52 10.25 -4.06
C ASP A 61 10.37 11.37 -3.01
N GLU A 62 9.53 12.37 -3.28
CA GLU A 62 9.17 13.43 -2.32
C GLU A 62 8.48 12.87 -1.07
N GLU A 63 7.42 12.07 -1.23
CA GLU A 63 6.70 11.46 -0.09
C GLU A 63 7.61 10.51 0.72
N LEU A 64 8.49 9.76 0.04
CA LEU A 64 9.48 8.93 0.70
C LEU A 64 10.50 9.76 1.48
N ALA A 65 10.90 10.92 0.97
CA ALA A 65 11.78 11.84 1.68
C ALA A 65 11.08 12.43 2.92
N GLU A 66 9.78 12.70 2.84
CA GLU A 66 8.95 13.16 3.96
C GLU A 66 8.81 12.10 5.05
N LEU A 67 8.40 10.89 4.67
CA LEU A 67 8.33 9.76 5.58
C LEU A 67 9.67 9.49 6.27
N ARG A 68 10.80 9.56 5.53
CA ARG A 68 12.14 9.40 6.10
C ARG A 68 12.47 10.44 7.16
N ARG A 69 12.02 11.69 7.00
CA ARG A 69 12.23 12.74 8.01
C ARG A 69 11.52 12.40 9.31
N GLU A 70 10.28 11.95 9.23
CA GLU A 70 9.50 11.57 10.42
C GLU A 70 10.05 10.32 11.11
N LEU A 71 10.56 9.37 10.34
CA LEU A 71 11.17 8.14 10.87
C LEU A 71 12.60 8.35 11.40
N ALA A 72 13.25 9.48 11.13
CA ALA A 72 14.61 9.75 11.59
C ALA A 72 14.75 9.82 13.12
N ALA A 73 13.63 10.02 13.83
CA ALA A 73 13.58 9.98 15.30
C ALA A 73 13.59 8.54 15.87
N LEU A 74 13.40 7.52 15.04
CA LEU A 74 13.44 6.13 15.49
C LEU A 74 14.88 5.67 15.78
N PRO A 75 15.10 4.81 16.78
CA PRO A 75 16.40 4.23 17.04
C PRO A 75 16.91 3.44 15.82
N ALA A 76 18.13 3.74 15.37
CA ALA A 76 18.73 3.17 14.17
C ALA A 76 19.17 1.70 14.33
N ASP A 77 19.37 1.26 15.57
CA ASP A 77 20.04 0.01 15.92
C ASP A 77 19.16 -0.93 16.77
N VAL A 78 17.87 -1.03 16.44
CA VAL A 78 17.00 -1.96 17.19
C VAL A 78 17.46 -3.40 16.97
N PRO A 79 17.91 -4.12 18.02
CA PRO A 79 18.45 -5.47 17.86
C PRO A 79 17.43 -6.40 17.21
N ALA A 80 17.90 -7.25 16.30
CA ALA A 80 17.11 -8.34 15.74
C ALA A 80 16.82 -9.40 16.82
N GLY A 81 15.91 -9.11 17.74
CA GLY A 81 15.45 -10.03 18.80
C GLY A 81 14.14 -10.75 18.46
N THR A 82 13.70 -11.63 19.36
CA THR A 82 12.46 -12.45 19.24
C THR A 82 11.16 -11.66 19.25
N ALA A 83 11.21 -10.35 19.47
CA ALA A 83 10.06 -9.46 19.31
C ALA A 83 9.74 -9.24 17.82
N SER A 84 8.45 -9.27 17.48
CA SER A 84 7.96 -8.82 16.17
C SER A 84 8.54 -7.44 15.81
N PRO A 85 8.85 -7.15 14.52
CA PRO A 85 9.25 -5.81 14.08
C PRO A 85 8.34 -4.70 14.60
N SER A 86 7.02 -4.93 14.68
CA SER A 86 6.10 -3.93 15.22
C SER A 86 6.18 -3.77 16.74
N ALA A 87 6.61 -4.79 17.48
CA ALA A 87 6.86 -4.66 18.92
C ALA A 87 8.15 -3.90 19.22
N ARG A 88 9.16 -4.00 18.33
CA ARG A 88 10.44 -3.28 18.43
C ARG A 88 10.27 -1.75 18.39
N TYR A 89 9.39 -1.26 17.52
CA TYR A 89 9.17 0.18 17.33
C TYR A 89 7.92 0.74 18.03
N ARG A 90 7.15 -0.11 18.72
CA ARG A 90 5.92 0.34 19.40
C ARG A 90 6.25 1.36 20.50
N GLY A 91 5.61 2.53 20.43
CA GLY A 91 5.76 3.58 21.45
C GLY A 91 7.07 4.36 21.39
N GLN A 92 7.89 4.17 20.33
CA GLN A 92 9.13 4.92 20.16
C GLN A 92 8.90 6.35 19.65
N LEU A 93 7.79 6.60 18.96
CA LEU A 93 7.33 7.93 18.60
C LEU A 93 6.31 8.42 19.62
N ASP A 94 6.36 9.71 19.93
CA ASP A 94 5.27 10.38 20.64
C ASP A 94 3.99 10.42 19.76
N PRO A 95 2.81 10.74 20.32
CA PRO A 95 1.57 10.74 19.56
C PRO A 95 1.58 11.66 18.33
N ALA A 96 2.30 12.79 18.40
CA ALA A 96 2.41 13.73 17.31
C ALA A 96 3.30 13.18 16.18
N GLY A 97 4.44 12.57 16.51
CA GLY A 97 5.34 11.91 15.56
C GLY A 97 4.69 10.70 14.91
N LEU A 98 3.91 9.92 15.67
CA LEU A 98 3.15 8.80 15.11
C LEU A 98 2.09 9.28 14.11
N ALA A 99 1.40 10.39 14.42
CA ALA A 99 0.43 10.99 13.51
C ALA A 99 1.10 11.45 12.21
N ARG A 100 2.20 12.20 12.28
CA ARG A 100 2.94 12.64 11.08
C ARG A 100 3.46 11.45 10.27
N ALA A 101 4.10 10.47 10.90
CA ALA A 101 4.55 9.26 10.20
C ALA A 101 3.40 8.48 9.55
N SER A 102 2.21 8.48 10.16
CA SER A 102 1.01 7.87 9.57
C SER A 102 0.50 8.64 8.35
N ASP A 103 0.55 9.98 8.39
CA ASP A 103 0.13 10.84 7.28
C ASP A 103 1.09 10.64 6.09
N GLU A 104 2.41 10.74 6.30
CA GLU A 104 3.40 10.57 5.23
C GLU A 104 3.37 9.15 4.63
N LEU A 105 3.16 8.12 5.46
CA LEU A 105 3.00 6.75 4.96
C LEU A 105 1.71 6.61 4.12
N GLY A 106 0.65 7.33 4.51
CA GLY A 106 -0.59 7.41 3.76
C GLY A 106 -0.39 8.02 2.37
N ASP A 107 0.40 9.09 2.28
CA ASP A 107 0.68 9.77 1.01
C ASP A 107 1.55 8.90 0.08
N VAL A 108 2.55 8.19 0.60
CA VAL A 108 3.29 7.16 -0.16
C VAL A 108 2.32 6.12 -0.76
N LEU A 109 1.38 5.59 0.02
CA LEU A 109 0.40 4.62 -0.47
C LEU A 109 -0.53 5.22 -1.53
N PHE A 110 -0.94 6.48 -1.35
CA PHE A 110 -1.78 7.20 -2.30
C PHE A 110 -1.08 7.41 -3.65
N VAL A 111 0.21 7.79 -3.63
CA VAL A 111 1.03 7.94 -4.85
C VAL A 111 1.28 6.60 -5.52
N LEU A 112 1.49 5.51 -4.77
CA LEU A 112 1.61 4.17 -5.36
C LEU A 112 0.31 3.72 -6.05
N ALA A 113 -0.86 4.02 -5.48
CA ALA A 113 -2.14 3.77 -6.15
C ALA A 113 -2.28 4.58 -7.45
N ASN A 114 -1.73 5.81 -7.47
CA ASN A 114 -1.69 6.64 -8.67
C ASN A 114 -0.76 6.09 -9.74
N LEU A 115 0.39 5.56 -9.34
CA LEU A 115 1.31 4.89 -10.26
C LEU A 115 0.63 3.68 -10.92
N ALA A 116 -0.11 2.88 -10.15
CA ALA A 116 -0.89 1.77 -10.69
C ALA A 116 -1.91 2.26 -11.74
N ARG A 117 -2.66 3.33 -11.44
CA ARG A 117 -3.60 3.96 -12.39
C ARG A 117 -2.92 4.36 -13.71
N TRP A 118 -1.77 5.02 -13.64
CA TRP A 118 -0.99 5.43 -14.82
C TRP A 118 -0.51 4.26 -15.65
N LEU A 119 -0.26 3.11 -15.03
CA LEU A 119 0.11 1.87 -15.71
C LEU A 119 -1.11 1.06 -16.19
N GLY A 120 -2.33 1.56 -15.99
CA GLY A 120 -3.56 0.85 -16.33
C GLY A 120 -3.83 -0.37 -15.44
N LEU A 121 -3.28 -0.37 -14.23
CA LEU A 121 -3.40 -1.46 -13.25
C LEU A 121 -4.40 -1.10 -12.15
N ASP A 122 -5.17 -2.10 -11.70
CA ASP A 122 -5.97 -1.97 -10.48
C ASP A 122 -5.06 -2.17 -9.26
N ALA A 123 -4.89 -1.10 -8.47
CA ALA A 123 -4.00 -1.10 -7.30
C ALA A 123 -4.38 -2.15 -6.24
N GLU A 124 -5.68 -2.41 -6.05
CA GLU A 124 -6.17 -3.41 -5.10
C GLU A 124 -5.82 -4.81 -5.61
N ALA A 125 -6.10 -5.10 -6.88
CA ALA A 125 -5.78 -6.38 -7.51
C ALA A 125 -4.26 -6.65 -7.53
N VAL A 126 -3.44 -5.62 -7.77
CA VAL A 126 -1.97 -5.74 -7.71
C VAL A 126 -1.51 -6.13 -6.30
N ALA A 127 -2.09 -5.51 -5.26
CA ALA A 127 -1.79 -5.85 -3.87
C ALA A 127 -2.23 -7.29 -3.53
N GLU A 128 -3.43 -7.70 -3.95
CA GLU A 128 -3.93 -9.08 -3.77
C GLU A 128 -3.02 -10.12 -4.45
N GLN A 129 -2.56 -9.85 -5.67
CA GLN A 129 -1.63 -10.72 -6.38
C GLN A 129 -0.28 -10.84 -5.67
N ALA A 130 0.23 -9.74 -5.12
CA ALA A 130 1.45 -9.75 -4.33
C ALA A 130 1.30 -10.62 -3.07
N ASN A 131 0.16 -10.51 -2.38
CA ASN A 131 -0.17 -11.33 -1.21
C ASN A 131 -0.28 -12.82 -1.57
N ALA A 132 -1.01 -13.17 -2.62
CA ALA A 132 -1.16 -14.55 -3.07
C ALA A 132 0.19 -15.18 -3.45
N LYS A 133 1.05 -14.42 -4.12
CA LYS A 133 2.43 -14.84 -4.44
C LYS A 133 3.27 -15.06 -3.19
N PHE A 134 3.18 -14.17 -2.19
CA PHE A 134 3.88 -14.34 -0.92
C PHE A 134 3.42 -15.63 -0.21
N LEU A 135 2.10 -15.84 -0.08
CA LEU A 135 1.52 -17.03 0.57
C LEU A 135 1.99 -18.32 -0.09
N ARG A 136 1.91 -18.39 -1.43
CA ARG A 136 2.34 -19.56 -2.18
C ARG A 136 3.83 -19.85 -1.97
N ARG A 137 4.68 -18.81 -1.99
CA ARG A 137 6.12 -18.95 -1.76
C ARG A 137 6.45 -19.37 -0.34
N PHE A 138 5.75 -18.80 0.63
CA PHE A 138 5.95 -19.13 2.04
C PHE A 138 5.57 -20.58 2.32
N ALA A 139 4.43 -21.04 1.81
CA ALA A 139 4.00 -22.44 1.93
C ALA A 139 4.99 -23.41 1.25
N ALA A 140 5.52 -23.05 0.09
CA ALA A 140 6.53 -23.87 -0.59
C ALA A 140 7.88 -23.90 0.17
N MET A 141 8.27 -22.79 0.79
CA MET A 141 9.45 -22.71 1.65
C MET A 141 9.28 -23.60 2.88
N GLU A 142 8.13 -23.52 3.57
CA GLU A 142 7.78 -24.36 4.71
C GLU A 142 7.81 -25.85 4.35
N ALA A 143 7.20 -26.25 3.23
CA ALA A 143 7.22 -27.62 2.75
C ALA A 143 8.65 -28.10 2.42
N GLY A 144 9.49 -27.21 1.88
CA GLY A 144 10.89 -27.51 1.57
C GLY A 144 11.77 -27.65 2.82
N LEU A 145 11.55 -26.83 3.85
CA LEU A 145 12.18 -27.00 5.16
C LEU A 145 11.79 -28.33 5.80
N ALA A 146 10.49 -28.66 5.79
CA ALA A 146 9.97 -29.91 6.32
C ALA A 146 10.57 -31.14 5.61
N ALA A 147 10.68 -31.09 4.27
CA ALA A 147 11.33 -32.13 3.48
C ALA A 147 12.84 -32.27 3.80
N ALA A 148 13.48 -31.19 4.26
CA ALA A 148 14.86 -31.17 4.74
C ALA A 148 15.00 -31.49 6.24
N GLY A 149 13.94 -32.00 6.88
CA GLY A 149 13.93 -32.46 8.27
C GLY A 149 13.99 -31.33 9.31
N THR A 150 13.56 -30.11 8.97
CA THR A 150 13.52 -28.96 9.89
C THR A 150 12.17 -28.27 9.85
N SER A 151 11.76 -27.67 10.96
CA SER A 151 10.54 -26.84 11.02
C SER A 151 10.87 -25.36 10.75
N LEU A 152 9.84 -24.51 10.64
CA LEU A 152 10.03 -23.05 10.62
C LEU A 152 10.53 -22.55 11.97
N GLU A 153 10.08 -23.14 13.06
CA GLU A 153 10.43 -22.77 14.41
C GLU A 153 11.90 -23.05 14.74
N ASP A 154 12.45 -24.12 14.15
CA ASP A 154 13.82 -24.57 14.39
C ASP A 154 14.82 -24.05 13.34
N ALA A 155 14.34 -23.52 12.21
CA ALA A 155 15.20 -22.97 11.17
C ALA A 155 15.72 -21.57 11.56
N ASP A 156 17.00 -21.30 11.30
CA ASP A 156 17.52 -19.94 11.38
C ASP A 156 17.12 -19.11 10.14
N LEU A 157 17.26 -17.78 10.24
CA LEU A 157 16.92 -16.87 9.14
C LEU A 157 17.74 -17.13 7.87
N ALA A 158 18.99 -17.59 8.00
CA ALA A 158 19.83 -17.89 6.85
C ALA A 158 19.29 -19.08 6.07
N ARG A 159 18.81 -20.12 6.76
CA ARG A 159 18.20 -21.30 6.17
C ARG A 159 16.84 -20.98 5.55
N MET A 160 16.02 -20.19 6.23
CA MET A 160 14.75 -19.70 5.67
C MET A 160 14.99 -18.90 4.38
N GLU A 161 15.95 -17.97 4.38
CA GLU A 161 16.28 -17.14 3.22
C GLU A 161 16.83 -17.99 2.06
N ALA A 162 17.71 -18.96 2.34
CA ALA A 162 18.23 -19.86 1.32
C ALA A 162 17.09 -20.65 0.64
N GLU A 163 16.15 -21.16 1.44
CA GLU A 163 15.00 -21.91 0.94
C GLU A 163 14.01 -21.00 0.18
N TRP A 164 13.79 -19.77 0.67
CA TRP A 164 12.99 -18.75 0.00
C TRP A 164 13.55 -18.41 -1.40
N GLN A 165 14.87 -18.22 -1.51
CA GLN A 165 15.52 -17.97 -2.80
C GLN A 165 15.44 -19.19 -3.72
N ARG A 166 15.53 -20.41 -3.18
CA ARG A 166 15.32 -21.66 -3.94
C ARG A 166 13.92 -21.72 -4.55
N VAL A 167 12.89 -21.40 -3.77
CA VAL A 167 11.49 -21.34 -4.24
C VAL A 167 11.32 -20.29 -5.34
N LYS A 168 11.85 -19.07 -5.13
CA LYS A 168 11.82 -18.00 -6.14
C LYS A 168 12.54 -18.38 -7.44
N GLY A 169 13.63 -19.13 -7.35
CA GLY A 169 14.39 -19.59 -8.51
C GLY A 169 13.58 -20.55 -9.39
N ARG A 170 12.83 -21.48 -8.80
CA ARG A 170 11.97 -22.42 -9.54
C ARG A 170 10.87 -21.70 -10.29
N GLU A 171 10.14 -20.79 -9.63
CA GLU A 171 9.04 -20.02 -10.27
C GLU A 171 9.50 -19.05 -11.38
N ARG A 172 10.80 -18.72 -11.45
CA ARG A 172 11.35 -17.86 -12.51
C ARG A 172 11.86 -18.66 -13.71
N GLY A 173 12.09 -19.96 -13.54
CA GLY A 173 12.59 -20.87 -14.56
C GLY A 173 11.49 -21.65 -15.28
N ASP A 174 10.27 -21.64 -14.74
CA ASP A 174 9.03 -22.12 -15.38
C ASP A 174 8.33 -20.98 -16.13
#